data_AF-A0A497PFD0-F1
#
_entry.id   AF-A0A497PFD0-F1
#
_cell.length_a   1.000
_cell.length_b   1.000
_cell.length_c   1.000
_cell.angle_alpha   90.00
_cell.angle_beta   90.00
_cell.angle_gamma   90.00
#
_symmetry.space_group_name_H-M   'P 1'
#
loop_
_entity.id
_entity.type
_entity.pdbx_description
1 polymer ?
#
loop_
_entity_poly.entity_id
_entity_poly.type
_entity_poly.pdbx_seq_one_letter_code
_entity_poly.pdbx_strand_id
1 'polypeptide(L)'
;MKKLFLAMLIIILIPAVNATALDWIGVNQVTVAWDAVTALADDTPIPQGDAISYRIYIKKLPSGADQVIGDTQQLTYTITLPSEGRYVVGLQTVRIPQGETEEQLSEINWSDVNGESTPNPFGIKYFINPSAAKNLRPQ
;
A
#
# COMPACT_ATOMS: atom_id res chain seq x y z
N MET A 1 43.26 8.46 -35.63
CA MET A 1 42.49 7.33 -35.06
C MET A 1 42.88 7.19 -33.59
N LYS A 2 42.07 7.67 -32.63
CA LYS A 2 42.18 7.39 -31.17
C LYS A 2 41.21 8.20 -30.29
N LYS A 3 40.50 9.20 -30.83
CA LYS A 3 39.55 10.02 -30.04
C LYS A 3 38.08 9.72 -30.31
N LEU A 4 37.76 8.75 -31.17
CA LEU A 4 36.38 8.42 -31.55
C LEU A 4 35.83 7.14 -30.89
N PHE A 5 36.59 6.48 -30.01
CA PHE A 5 36.17 5.23 -29.38
C PHE A 5 35.72 5.36 -27.93
N LEU A 6 35.84 6.55 -27.32
CA LEU A 6 35.51 6.75 -25.90
C LEU A 6 34.08 7.25 -25.65
N ALA A 7 33.37 7.69 -26.70
CA ALA A 7 31.99 8.18 -26.57
C ALA A 7 30.93 7.06 -26.59
N MET A 8 31.31 5.80 -26.89
CA MET A 8 30.38 4.68 -27.01
C MET A 8 30.34 3.78 -25.76
N LEU A 9 31.12 4.07 -24.71
CA LEU A 9 31.25 3.23 -23.51
C LEU A 9 30.64 3.86 -22.23
N ILE A 10 29.88 4.95 -22.35
CA ILE A 10 29.30 5.66 -21.18
C ILE A 10 27.76 5.48 -21.08
N ILE A 11 27.12 4.72 -21.98
CA ILE A 11 25.64 4.63 -22.04
C ILE A 11 25.01 3.51 -21.17
N ILE A 12 25.78 2.63 -20.52
CA ILE A 12 25.20 1.41 -19.90
C ILE A 12 25.54 1.26 -18.41
N LEU A 13 25.34 2.33 -17.64
CA LEU A 13 25.23 2.23 -16.18
C LEU A 13 23.94 2.92 -15.70
N ILE A 14 22.82 2.59 -16.34
CA ILE A 14 21.52 2.85 -15.72
C ILE A 14 21.38 1.74 -14.67
N PRO A 15 21.38 2.04 -13.36
CA PRO A 15 21.02 1.03 -12.37
C PRO A 15 19.64 0.52 -12.76
N ALA A 16 19.53 -0.78 -13.02
CA ALA A 16 18.25 -1.43 -13.20
C ALA A 16 17.48 -1.23 -11.88
N VAL A 17 16.59 -0.23 -11.86
CA VAL A 17 15.60 -0.11 -10.80
C VAL A 17 14.76 -1.35 -10.96
N ASN A 18 14.98 -2.34 -10.09
CA ASN A 18 14.10 -3.49 -9.98
C ASN A 18 12.75 -2.93 -9.51
N ALA A 19 11.90 -2.55 -10.47
CA ALA A 19 10.52 -2.24 -10.20
C ALA A 19 9.87 -3.54 -9.74
N THR A 20 9.68 -3.70 -8.44
CA THR A 20 8.88 -4.79 -7.92
C THR A 20 7.48 -4.64 -8.47
N ALA A 21 7.07 -5.60 -9.30
CA ALA A 21 5.73 -5.62 -9.85
C ALA A 21 4.74 -5.84 -8.70
N LEU A 22 3.76 -4.94 -8.56
CA LEU A 22 2.65 -5.14 -7.64
C LEU A 22 1.82 -6.33 -8.10
N ASP A 23 1.48 -7.23 -7.18
CA ASP A 23 0.44 -8.21 -7.43
C ASP A 23 -0.95 -7.54 -7.38
N TRP A 24 -1.77 -7.75 -8.40
CA TRP A 24 -3.03 -7.03 -8.58
C TRP A 24 -4.24 -7.92 -8.34
N ILE A 25 -4.88 -7.72 -7.18
CA ILE A 25 -6.05 -8.46 -6.73
C ILE A 25 -7.33 -7.85 -7.33
N GLY A 26 -8.09 -8.63 -8.10
CA GLY A 26 -9.30 -8.19 -8.80
C GLY A 26 -10.59 -8.35 -8.01
N VAL A 27 -10.88 -7.48 -7.05
CA VAL A 27 -12.05 -7.55 -6.15
C VAL A 27 -12.54 -6.14 -5.77
N ASN A 28 -13.82 -6.02 -5.38
CA ASN A 28 -14.37 -4.80 -4.80
C ASN A 28 -14.19 -4.71 -3.27
N GLN A 29 -13.91 -5.85 -2.63
CA GLN A 29 -13.69 -5.97 -1.20
C GLN A 29 -12.57 -6.98 -0.92
N VAL A 30 -11.67 -6.64 0.00
CA VAL A 30 -10.59 -7.52 0.46
C VAL A 30 -10.37 -7.34 1.96
N THR A 31 -10.08 -8.44 2.67
CA THR A 31 -9.61 -8.37 4.06
C THR A 31 -8.10 -8.42 4.06
N VAL A 32 -7.47 -7.42 4.69
CA VAL A 32 -6.02 -7.36 4.91
C VAL A 32 -5.72 -7.67 6.37
N ALA A 33 -4.50 -8.16 6.63
CA ALA A 33 -4.01 -8.52 7.95
C ALA A 33 -2.59 -7.99 8.15
N TRP A 34 -2.21 -7.76 9.40
CA TRP A 34 -0.87 -7.29 9.78
C TRP A 34 -0.50 -7.78 11.17
N ASP A 35 0.77 -7.66 11.52
CA ASP A 35 1.27 -8.05 12.84
C ASP A 35 1.10 -6.92 13.88
N ALA A 36 0.94 -7.31 15.14
CA ALA A 36 0.86 -6.36 16.24
C ALA A 36 2.18 -5.57 16.37
N VAL A 37 2.07 -4.27 16.65
CA VAL A 37 3.24 -3.43 16.90
C VAL A 37 3.71 -3.65 18.33
N THR A 38 4.97 -4.02 18.49
CA THR A 38 5.56 -4.38 19.79
C THR A 38 6.64 -3.42 20.27
N ALA A 39 7.17 -2.56 19.39
CA ALA A 39 8.22 -1.61 19.69
C ALA A 39 7.90 -0.20 19.13
N LEU A 40 8.51 0.81 19.75
CA LEU A 40 8.60 2.18 19.27
C LEU A 40 9.62 2.30 18.14
N ALA A 41 9.70 3.48 17.53
CA ALA A 41 10.60 3.73 16.39
C ALA A 41 12.10 3.65 16.74
N ASP A 42 12.45 3.67 18.02
CA ASP A 42 13.82 3.50 18.54
C ASP A 42 14.09 2.07 19.05
N ASP A 43 13.28 1.11 18.62
CA ASP A 43 13.31 -0.32 19.00
C ASP A 43 13.03 -0.60 20.49
N THR A 44 12.66 0.41 21.27
CA THR A 44 12.26 0.18 22.67
C THR A 44 10.84 -0.43 22.72
N PRO A 45 10.55 -1.36 23.66
CA PRO A 45 9.22 -1.94 23.78
C PRO A 45 8.15 -0.88 24.01
N ILE A 46 6.94 -1.07 23.44
CA ILE A 46 5.79 -0.21 23.73
C ILE A 46 5.55 -0.19 25.26
N PRO A 47 5.56 0.99 25.91
CA PRO A 47 5.28 1.08 27.33
C PRO A 47 3.96 0.43 27.73
N GLN A 48 3.97 -0.26 28.86
CA GLN A 48 2.77 -0.91 29.37
C GLN A 48 1.71 0.14 29.70
N GLY A 49 0.47 -0.09 29.23
CA GLY A 49 -0.66 0.79 29.49
C GLY A 49 -0.97 1.76 28.34
N ASP A 50 -0.10 1.85 27.34
CA ASP A 50 -0.40 2.59 26.11
C ASP A 50 -1.48 1.90 25.29
N ALA A 51 -2.38 2.69 24.71
CA ALA A 51 -3.38 2.19 23.79
C ALA A 51 -2.83 2.20 22.36
N ILE A 52 -2.96 1.07 21.65
CA ILE A 52 -2.61 0.93 20.24
C ILE A 52 -3.87 0.69 19.42
N SER A 53 -3.99 1.43 18.33
CA SER A 53 -4.97 1.20 17.28
C SER A 53 -4.34 1.45 15.91
N TYR A 54 -5.10 1.19 14.86
CA TYR A 54 -4.63 1.25 13.49
C TYR A 54 -5.61 2.07 12.67
N ARG A 55 -5.08 3.02 11.90
CA ARG A 55 -5.82 3.83 10.95
C ARG A 55 -5.56 3.31 9.54
N ILE A 56 -6.63 3.02 8.81
CA ILE A 56 -6.55 2.40 7.49
C ILE A 56 -6.79 3.46 6.42
N TYR A 57 -5.97 3.41 5.39
CA TYR A 57 -6.00 4.28 4.24
C TYR A 57 -6.22 3.51 2.95
N ILE A 58 -6.84 4.18 1.97
CA ILE A 58 -6.74 3.82 0.56
C ILE A 58 -6.19 5.01 -0.23
N LYS A 59 -5.51 4.71 -1.33
CA LYS A 59 -5.08 5.72 -2.30
C LYS A 59 -5.40 5.23 -3.70
N LYS A 60 -6.20 6.00 -4.43
CA LYS A 60 -6.52 5.68 -5.83
C LYS A 60 -5.33 6.04 -6.72
N LEU A 61 -4.83 5.12 -7.53
CA LEU A 61 -3.73 5.39 -8.45
C LEU A 61 -4.24 5.98 -9.79
N PRO A 62 -3.41 6.79 -10.47
CA PRO A 62 -2.02 7.16 -10.12
C PRO A 62 -1.89 8.40 -9.22
N SER A 63 -2.95 9.18 -9.01
CA SER A 63 -2.85 10.53 -8.44
C SER A 63 -3.98 10.88 -7.47
N GLY A 64 -4.69 9.89 -6.95
CA GLY A 64 -5.70 10.09 -5.91
C GLY A 64 -5.05 10.51 -4.59
N ALA A 65 -5.80 11.25 -3.80
CA ALA A 65 -5.40 11.61 -2.45
C ALA A 65 -5.51 10.40 -1.51
N ASP A 66 -4.76 10.48 -0.42
CA ASP A 66 -4.81 9.53 0.69
C ASP A 66 -6.16 9.71 1.39
N GLN A 67 -6.91 8.62 1.54
CA GLN A 67 -8.23 8.64 2.14
C GLN A 67 -8.26 7.69 3.34
N VAL A 68 -8.56 8.22 4.52
CA VAL A 68 -8.87 7.41 5.70
C VAL A 68 -10.22 6.71 5.48
N ILE A 69 -10.27 5.41 5.73
CA ILE A 69 -11.49 4.61 5.61
C ILE A 69 -12.00 4.06 6.94
N GLY A 70 -11.20 4.17 8.01
CA GLY A 70 -11.59 3.81 9.37
C GLY A 70 -10.40 3.53 10.28
N ASP A 71 -10.73 3.30 11.55
CA ASP A 71 -9.80 2.91 12.60
C ASP A 71 -10.22 1.55 13.20
N THR A 72 -9.26 0.77 13.71
CA THR A 72 -9.52 -0.52 14.36
C THR A 72 -8.45 -0.86 15.39
N GLN A 73 -8.81 -1.66 16.39
CA GLN A 73 -7.85 -2.32 17.29
C GLN A 73 -7.55 -3.77 16.88
N GLN A 74 -8.29 -4.28 15.89
CA GLN A 74 -8.08 -5.63 15.37
C GLN A 74 -6.85 -5.66 14.46
N LEU A 75 -6.24 -6.84 14.31
CA LEU A 75 -5.12 -7.07 13.40
C LEU A 75 -5.56 -7.40 11.97
N THR A 76 -6.82 -7.10 11.66
CA THR A 76 -7.42 -7.30 10.33
C THR A 76 -8.42 -6.18 10.04
N TYR A 77 -8.61 -5.87 8.77
CA TYR A 77 -9.62 -4.91 8.32
C TYR A 77 -10.15 -5.27 6.94
N THR A 78 -11.47 -5.20 6.77
CA THR A 78 -12.12 -5.39 5.48
C THR A 78 -12.27 -4.07 4.76
N ILE A 79 -11.58 -3.95 3.63
CA ILE A 79 -11.54 -2.77 2.78
C ILE A 79 -12.55 -2.93 1.66
N THR A 80 -13.44 -1.97 1.49
CA THR A 80 -14.37 -1.88 0.34
C THR A 80 -14.01 -0.68 -0.51
N LEU A 81 -13.76 -0.90 -1.80
CA LEU A 81 -13.39 0.17 -2.72
C LEU A 81 -14.61 1.01 -3.11
N PRO A 82 -14.53 2.36 -3.05
CA PRO A 82 -15.69 3.23 -3.25
C PRO A 82 -16.09 3.41 -4.72
N SER A 83 -15.16 3.17 -5.65
CA SER A 83 -15.40 3.31 -7.09
C SER A 83 -14.43 2.46 -7.90
N GLU A 84 -14.74 2.23 -9.17
CA GLU A 84 -13.84 1.54 -10.11
C GLU A 84 -12.46 2.22 -10.17
N GLY A 85 -11.41 1.41 -10.27
CA GLY A 85 -10.03 1.88 -10.39
C GLY A 85 -9.02 0.93 -9.75
N ARG A 86 -7.80 1.43 -9.64
CA ARG A 86 -6.67 0.76 -8.98
C ARG A 86 -6.33 1.50 -7.70
N TYR A 87 -6.07 0.75 -6.64
CA TYR A 87 -5.82 1.29 -5.31
C TYR A 87 -4.65 0.58 -4.65
N VAL A 88 -3.99 1.32 -3.77
CA VAL A 88 -3.04 0.79 -2.78
C VAL A 88 -3.61 1.06 -1.38
N VAL A 89 -3.22 0.21 -0.42
CA VAL A 89 -3.71 0.24 0.96
C VAL A 89 -2.60 0.81 1.85
N GLY A 90 -2.98 1.67 2.78
CA GLY A 90 -2.07 2.19 3.79
C GLY A 90 -2.52 1.77 5.19
N LEU A 91 -1.55 1.50 6.06
CA LEU A 91 -1.77 1.25 7.48
C LEU A 91 -0.92 2.23 8.29
N GLN A 92 -1.53 2.93 9.24
CA GLN A 92 -0.83 3.79 10.18
C GLN A 92 -1.12 3.33 11.61
N THR A 93 -0.06 3.18 12.40
CA THR A 93 -0.19 2.87 13.82
C THR A 93 -0.52 4.16 14.57
N VAL A 94 -1.52 4.09 15.43
CA VAL A 94 -1.95 5.16 16.33
C VAL A 94 -1.69 4.70 17.75
N ARG A 95 -0.81 5.41 18.45
CA ARG A 95 -0.50 5.18 19.87
C ARG A 95 -1.02 6.35 20.69
N ILE A 96 -1.72 6.04 21.78
CA ILE A 96 -2.07 7.02 22.81
C ILE A 96 -1.34 6.59 24.09
N PRO A 97 -0.33 7.36 24.55
CA PRO A 97 0.38 7.04 25.77
C PRO A 97 -0.55 6.99 26.99
N GLN A 98 -0.21 6.17 27.98
CA GLN A 98 -1.02 6.06 29.19
C GLN A 98 -1.22 7.43 29.87
N GLY A 99 -2.48 7.82 30.06
CA GLY A 99 -2.84 9.08 30.72
C GLY A 99 -2.86 10.29 29.79
N GLU A 100 -2.50 10.13 28.52
CA GLU A 100 -2.58 11.16 27.49
C GLU A 100 -3.86 11.03 26.66
N THR A 101 -4.19 12.11 25.94
CA THR A 101 -5.28 12.13 24.95
C THR A 101 -4.79 12.35 23.52
N GLU A 102 -3.53 12.76 23.36
CA GLU A 102 -2.95 13.10 22.06
C GLU A 102 -2.48 11.84 21.32
N GLU A 103 -2.81 11.76 20.03
CA GLU A 103 -2.36 10.69 19.15
C GLU A 103 -0.89 10.87 18.77
N GLN A 104 -0.12 9.79 18.88
CA GLN A 104 1.21 9.65 18.30
C GLN A 104 1.10 8.71 17.09
N LEU A 105 1.50 9.20 15.91
CA LEU A 105 1.32 8.51 14.65
C LEU A 105 2.64 7.98 14.10
N SER A 106 2.63 6.76 13.56
CA SER A 106 3.73 6.26 12.74
C SER A 106 3.70 6.88 11.33
N GLU A 107 4.73 6.60 10.54
CA GLU A 107 4.60 6.69 9.08
C GLU A 107 3.52 5.70 8.57
N ILE A 108 2.97 5.98 7.39
CA ILE A 108 2.01 5.08 6.75
C ILE A 108 2.80 3.98 6.03
N ASN A 109 2.56 2.74 6.40
CA ASN A 109 3.03 1.58 5.67
C ASN A 109 2.10 1.33 4.48
N TRP A 110 2.59 1.53 3.26
CA TRP A 110 1.83 1.33 2.03
C TRP A 110 2.09 -0.04 1.41
N SER A 111 1.02 -0.63 0.87
CA SER A 111 1.06 -1.95 0.23
C SER A 111 1.89 -2.01 -1.06
N ASP A 112 2.30 -0.86 -1.62
CA ASP A 112 3.09 -0.77 -2.84
C ASP A 112 4.57 -0.47 -2.62
N VAL A 113 5.00 -0.32 -1.36
CA VAL A 113 6.40 -0.13 -1.01
C VAL A 113 7.03 -1.48 -0.67
N ASN A 114 8.06 -1.86 -1.43
CA ASN A 114 8.84 -3.07 -1.13
C ASN A 114 9.80 -2.82 0.04
N GLY A 115 9.79 -3.69 1.06
CA GLY A 115 10.69 -3.62 2.21
C GLY A 115 10.21 -4.46 3.40
N GLU A 116 10.81 -4.24 4.58
CA GLU A 116 10.38 -4.84 5.86
C GLU A 116 8.88 -4.64 6.12
N SER A 117 8.34 -3.50 5.68
CA SER A 117 6.97 -3.10 5.97
C SER A 117 5.92 -3.85 5.11
N THR A 118 6.22 -4.16 3.84
CA THR A 118 5.36 -4.99 2.96
C THR A 118 6.24 -5.88 2.08
N PRO A 119 6.58 -7.11 2.53
CA PRO A 119 7.52 -7.97 1.80
C PRO A 119 6.96 -8.49 0.46
N ASN A 120 5.63 -8.51 0.32
CA ASN A 120 4.93 -8.88 -0.92
C ASN A 120 4.03 -7.72 -1.36
N PRO A 121 4.56 -6.73 -2.10
CA PRO A 121 3.78 -5.58 -2.53
C PRO A 121 2.55 -5.97 -3.38
N PHE A 122 1.41 -5.35 -3.10
CA PHE A 122 0.14 -5.64 -3.77
C PHE A 122 -0.70 -4.37 -3.98
N GLY A 123 -1.62 -4.46 -4.93
CA GLY A 123 -2.65 -3.48 -5.20
C GLY A 123 -4.01 -4.14 -5.42
N ILE A 124 -5.07 -3.36 -5.28
CA ILE A 124 -6.45 -3.80 -5.48
C ILE A 124 -6.98 -3.13 -6.75
N LYS A 125 -7.56 -3.90 -7.67
CA LYS A 125 -8.26 -3.39 -8.84
C LYS A 125 -9.73 -3.77 -8.78
N TYR A 126 -10.59 -2.77 -8.96
CA TYR A 126 -12.03 -2.97 -9.05
C TYR A 126 -12.52 -2.40 -10.38
N PHE A 127 -13.11 -3.27 -11.20
CA PHE A 127 -13.77 -2.90 -12.45
C PHE A 127 -15.07 -3.69 -12.58
N ILE A 128 -16.10 -3.04 -13.06
CA ILE A 128 -17.41 -3.62 -13.35
C ILE A 128 -17.31 -4.30 -14.72
N ASN A 129 -17.73 -5.56 -14.77
CA ASN A 129 -17.73 -6.31 -16.02
C ASN A 129 -18.75 -5.69 -17.01
N PRO A 130 -18.43 -5.63 -18.32
CA PRO A 130 -19.39 -5.19 -19.31
C PRO A 130 -20.59 -6.14 -19.38
N SER A 131 -21.73 -5.62 -19.78
CA SER A 131 -22.89 -6.48 -20.11
C SER A 131 -22.56 -7.39 -21.29
N ALA A 132 -23.13 -8.60 -21.30
CA ALA A 132 -23.02 -9.50 -22.43
C ALA A 132 -23.52 -8.85 -23.74
N ALA A 133 -22.85 -9.16 -24.86
CA ALA A 133 -23.29 -8.73 -26.17
C ALA A 133 -24.69 -9.28 -26.49
N LYS A 134 -25.52 -8.47 -27.15
CA LYS A 134 -26.88 -8.85 -27.57
C LYS A 134 -26.95 -8.93 -29.10
N ASN A 135 -27.95 -9.63 -29.62
CA ASN A 135 -28.23 -9.74 -31.06
C ASN A 135 -27.09 -10.35 -31.90
N LEU A 136 -26.49 -11.45 -31.43
CA LEU A 136 -25.54 -12.22 -32.23
C LEU A 136 -26.22 -12.77 -33.49
N ARG A 137 -25.68 -12.49 -34.68
CA ARG A 137 -26.25 -12.86 -35.99
C ARG A 137 -25.15 -13.36 -36.93
N PRO A 138 -25.42 -14.34 -37.83
CA PRO A 138 -24.47 -14.75 -38.86
C PRO A 138 -24.21 -13.59 -39.85
N GLN A 139 -23.03 -13.60 -40.47
CA GLN A 139 -22.68 -12.72 -41.60
C GLN A 139 -22.97 -13.43 -42.93
#